data_AF-A0A6P6H4I3-F1
#
_entry.id   AF-A0A6P6H4I3-F1
#
_cell.length_a   1.000
_cell.length_b   1.000
_cell.length_c   1.000
_cell.angle_alpha   90.00
_cell.angle_beta   90.00
_cell.angle_gamma   90.00
#
_symmetry.space_group_name_H-M   'P 1'
#
loop_
_entity.id
_entity.type
_entity.pdbx_description
1 polymer ?
#
loop_
_entity_poly.entity_id
_entity_poly.type
_entity_poly.pdbx_seq_one_letter_code
_entity_poly.pdbx_strand_id
1 'polypeptide(L)'
;METVATTAAAREPDEGCTEPSTGHWGELSWTPVPPRPQDKVKAAEGAPEAPNGGPPGVEDAAVSAMLRAVAASRLPVCSQQQGEPDLTEQEKVAILGQLYHEKPLVFLERFRTSLREEHLACFGHLRGDHRADFYCAEVARQGSARPRTLRTRLRNRRYAALRELIQDSTVDDNPDFDNLDIVARDEEERYFDAEEPEEAPSPELDGD
;
A
#
# COMPACT_ATOMS: atom_id res chain seq x y z
N MET A 1 -17.46 12.01 51.30
CA MET A 1 -17.67 13.26 50.56
C MET A 1 -16.67 13.24 49.41
N GLU A 2 -16.98 12.43 48.40
CA GLU A 2 -17.54 12.87 47.11
C GLU A 2 -16.43 13.21 46.11
N THR A 3 -15.99 12.18 45.37
CA THR A 3 -15.28 12.34 44.11
C THR A 3 -16.32 12.63 43.02
N VAL A 4 -16.33 13.85 42.51
CA VAL A 4 -17.21 14.27 41.42
C VAL A 4 -16.81 13.55 40.14
N ALA A 5 -17.74 12.73 39.64
CA ALA A 5 -17.67 12.08 38.34
C ALA A 5 -17.91 13.12 37.23
N THR A 6 -16.94 13.25 36.32
CA THR A 6 -17.12 13.93 35.03
C THR A 6 -17.81 12.95 34.07
N THR A 7 -19.08 13.20 33.79
CA THR A 7 -19.84 12.55 32.71
C THR A 7 -19.68 13.38 31.43
N ALA A 8 -18.89 12.88 30.48
CA ALA A 8 -18.86 13.40 29.11
C ALA A 8 -19.80 12.53 28.25
N ALA A 9 -20.86 13.17 27.75
CA ALA A 9 -21.90 12.59 26.95
C ALA A 9 -21.37 12.01 25.62
N ALA A 10 -21.81 10.79 25.32
CA ALA A 10 -21.69 10.13 24.04
C ALA A 10 -22.36 10.96 22.94
N ARG A 11 -21.66 11.13 21.83
CA ARG A 11 -22.16 11.76 20.62
C ARG A 11 -21.92 10.80 19.46
N GLU A 12 -22.97 10.08 19.10
CA GLU A 12 -23.06 9.27 17.88
C GLU A 12 -22.88 10.16 16.63
N PRO A 13 -22.07 9.75 15.64
CA PRO A 13 -22.24 10.21 14.28
C PRO A 13 -23.02 9.18 13.44
N ASP A 14 -24.19 9.63 13.01
CA ASP A 14 -25.07 9.05 12.00
C ASP A 14 -24.32 8.90 10.66
N GLU A 15 -23.84 7.69 10.37
CA GLU A 15 -23.19 7.36 9.08
C GLU A 15 -24.27 7.08 8.03
N GLY A 16 -24.73 8.17 7.41
CA GLY A 16 -25.53 8.15 6.18
C GLY A 16 -24.80 7.40 5.07
N CYS A 17 -25.37 6.27 4.66
CA CYS A 17 -24.93 5.46 3.53
C CYS A 17 -25.16 6.24 2.22
N THR A 18 -24.19 7.05 1.81
CA THR A 18 -24.15 7.63 0.46
C THR A 18 -23.53 6.62 -0.50
N GLU A 19 -24.39 5.96 -1.28
CA GLU A 19 -23.98 5.18 -2.45
C GLU A 19 -23.25 6.10 -3.45
N PRO A 20 -22.07 5.71 -3.97
CA PRO A 20 -21.47 6.43 -5.09
C PRO A 20 -22.29 6.13 -6.34
N SER A 21 -23.03 7.15 -6.77
CA SER A 21 -23.72 7.23 -8.06
C SER A 21 -22.83 6.72 -9.20
N THR A 22 -23.32 5.70 -9.89
CA THR A 22 -22.72 5.11 -11.09
C THR A 22 -22.62 6.17 -12.18
N GLY A 23 -21.49 6.86 -12.22
CA GLY A 23 -21.17 7.89 -13.20
C GLY A 23 -21.12 7.30 -14.61
N HIS A 24 -22.18 7.60 -15.36
CA HIS A 24 -22.31 7.52 -16.80
C HIS A 24 -21.01 7.92 -17.52
N TRP A 25 -20.34 6.95 -18.15
CA TRP A 25 -19.15 7.21 -18.98
C TRP A 25 -19.53 8.16 -20.10
N GLY A 26 -19.07 9.40 -19.99
CA GLY A 26 -19.30 10.45 -20.97
C GLY A 26 -18.73 10.08 -22.34
N GLU A 27 -19.61 10.13 -23.34
CA GLU A 27 -19.28 10.25 -24.76
C GLU A 27 -18.27 11.39 -24.97
N LEU A 28 -17.00 11.03 -25.19
CA LEU A 28 -16.02 11.95 -25.73
C LEU A 28 -16.20 11.96 -27.26
N SER A 29 -17.01 12.89 -27.75
CA SER A 29 -17.07 13.20 -29.18
C SER A 29 -15.75 13.86 -29.59
N TRP A 30 -14.85 13.07 -30.18
CA TRP A 30 -13.69 13.60 -30.88
C TRP A 30 -14.18 14.25 -32.18
N THR A 31 -14.18 15.58 -32.22
CA THR A 31 -14.25 16.32 -33.48
C THR A 31 -12.85 16.81 -33.84
N PRO A 32 -12.27 16.39 -34.98
CA PRO A 32 -11.00 16.93 -35.45
C PRO A 32 -11.23 18.33 -36.03
N VAL A 33 -10.56 19.34 -35.46
CA VAL A 33 -10.47 20.68 -36.05
C VAL A 33 -9.35 20.68 -37.11
N PRO A 34 -9.59 21.13 -38.35
CA PRO A 34 -8.55 21.23 -39.37
C PRO A 34 -7.67 22.50 -39.16
N PRO A 35 -6.37 22.44 -39.46
CA PRO A 35 -5.48 23.60 -39.32
C PRO A 35 -5.69 24.60 -40.48
N ARG A 36 -5.65 25.91 -40.15
CA ARG A 36 -5.61 27.01 -41.11
C ARG A 36 -4.16 27.46 -41.41
N PRO A 37 -3.92 28.06 -42.59
CA PRO A 37 -2.62 28.09 -43.24
C PRO A 37 -1.73 29.26 -42.80
N GLN A 38 -0.44 29.06 -43.04
CA GLN A 38 0.69 29.84 -42.56
C GLN A 38 0.79 31.23 -43.15
N ASP A 39 1.20 32.20 -42.33
CA ASP A 39 1.65 33.51 -42.78
C ASP A 39 3.18 33.61 -42.64
N LYS A 40 3.82 34.04 -43.72
CA LYS A 40 5.28 34.13 -43.89
C LYS A 40 5.75 35.52 -43.49
N VAL A 41 6.62 35.60 -42.49
CA VAL A 41 7.57 36.72 -42.35
C VAL A 41 8.97 36.18 -42.12
N LYS A 42 9.91 36.81 -42.81
CA LYS A 42 11.28 36.36 -43.10
C LYS A 42 12.27 37.27 -42.36
N ALA A 43 13.42 36.67 -42.01
CA ALA A 43 14.70 37.29 -41.65
C ALA A 43 14.87 37.84 -40.23
N ALA A 44 15.77 37.25 -39.44
CA ALA A 44 17.17 37.68 -39.39
C ALA A 44 18.03 36.73 -38.52
N GLU A 45 19.09 36.26 -39.14
CA GLU A 45 20.41 35.85 -38.65
C GLU A 45 20.75 36.01 -37.14
N GLY A 46 21.17 34.90 -36.54
CA GLY A 46 21.89 34.82 -35.26
C GLY A 46 22.52 33.43 -35.13
N ALA A 47 23.86 33.37 -35.15
CA ALA A 47 24.70 32.17 -35.18
C ALA A 47 24.67 31.36 -33.86
N PRO A 48 25.17 30.10 -33.85
CA PRO A 48 24.75 29.06 -32.91
C PRO A 48 25.54 29.10 -31.60
N GLU A 49 24.83 29.09 -30.48
CA GLU A 49 25.41 28.86 -29.15
C GLU A 49 25.29 27.37 -28.79
N ALA A 50 26.40 26.81 -28.31
CA ALA A 50 26.70 25.40 -28.29
C ALA A 50 25.74 24.53 -27.43
N PRO A 51 25.23 23.39 -27.95
CA PRO A 51 24.72 22.35 -27.09
C PRO A 51 25.91 21.57 -26.55
N ASN A 52 26.00 21.52 -25.22
CA ASN A 52 26.91 20.64 -24.49
C ASN A 52 26.47 19.19 -24.75
N GLY A 53 27.01 18.59 -25.81
CA GLY A 53 26.68 17.24 -26.26
C GLY A 53 27.70 16.24 -25.73
N GLY A 54 27.28 15.38 -24.81
CA GLY A 54 27.91 14.06 -24.67
C GLY A 54 27.85 13.31 -26.01
N PRO A 55 28.69 12.29 -26.23
CA PRO A 55 28.79 11.63 -27.54
C PRO A 55 27.42 11.06 -27.95
N PRO A 56 26.76 11.62 -28.99
CA PRO A 56 25.37 11.29 -29.33
C PRO A 56 25.18 9.82 -29.69
N GLY A 57 26.25 9.13 -30.11
CA GLY A 57 26.19 7.71 -30.47
C GLY A 57 26.11 6.71 -29.30
N VAL A 58 26.45 7.11 -28.07
CA VAL A 58 26.42 6.19 -26.91
C VAL A 58 25.01 6.10 -26.34
N GLU A 59 24.32 7.23 -26.25
CA GLU A 59 22.92 7.31 -25.80
C GLU A 59 21.99 6.54 -26.75
N ASP A 60 22.18 6.70 -28.07
CA ASP A 60 21.38 5.98 -29.07
C ASP A 60 21.60 4.45 -29.01
N ALA A 61 22.82 4.00 -28.72
CA ALA A 61 23.14 2.60 -28.53
C ALA A 61 22.50 2.02 -27.25
N ALA A 62 22.53 2.78 -26.15
CA ALA A 62 21.91 2.39 -24.88
C ALA A 62 20.38 2.35 -24.98
N VAL A 63 19.76 3.36 -25.60
CA VAL A 63 18.32 3.43 -25.85
C VAL A 63 17.89 2.29 -26.76
N SER A 64 18.60 2.04 -27.87
CA SER A 64 18.26 0.93 -28.77
C SER A 64 18.42 -0.45 -28.11
N ALA A 65 19.39 -0.62 -27.21
CA ALA A 65 19.51 -1.84 -26.40
C ALA A 65 18.33 -2.02 -25.43
N MET A 66 17.91 -0.95 -24.75
CA MET A 66 16.72 -0.94 -23.91
C MET A 66 15.47 -1.31 -24.71
N LEU A 67 15.24 -0.70 -25.87
CA LEU A 67 14.06 -0.96 -26.70
C LEU A 67 14.03 -2.41 -27.19
N ARG A 68 15.18 -2.98 -27.59
CA ARG A 68 15.28 -4.40 -27.95
C ARG A 68 14.98 -5.32 -26.77
N ALA A 69 15.47 -5.00 -25.57
CA ALA A 69 15.16 -5.79 -24.37
C ALA A 69 13.66 -5.79 -24.05
N VAL A 70 12.98 -4.64 -24.19
CA VAL A 70 11.53 -4.53 -24.02
C VAL A 70 10.78 -5.28 -25.14
N ALA A 71 11.22 -5.19 -26.39
CA ALA A 71 10.61 -5.90 -27.53
C ALA A 71 10.70 -7.43 -27.43
N ALA A 72 11.80 -7.94 -26.84
CA ALA A 72 11.98 -9.35 -26.53
C ALA A 72 11.14 -9.83 -25.33
N SER A 73 10.62 -8.90 -24.52
CA SER A 73 9.72 -9.23 -23.42
C SER A 73 8.34 -9.68 -23.93
N ARG A 74 7.56 -10.34 -23.07
CA ARG A 74 6.21 -10.82 -23.40
C ARG A 74 5.12 -9.74 -23.21
N LEU A 75 5.50 -8.47 -23.08
CA LEU A 75 4.54 -7.38 -22.85
C LEU A 75 3.90 -6.94 -24.18
N PRO A 76 2.59 -6.65 -24.19
CA PRO A 76 1.92 -6.15 -25.39
C PRO A 76 2.34 -4.70 -25.67
N VAL A 77 2.92 -4.47 -26.85
CA VAL A 77 3.36 -3.14 -27.30
C VAL A 77 2.15 -2.30 -27.75
N CYS A 78 1.31 -2.88 -28.61
CA CYS A 78 0.13 -2.27 -29.21
C CYS A 78 -1.03 -3.28 -29.25
N SER A 79 -2.24 -2.79 -29.51
CA SER A 79 -3.41 -3.65 -29.74
C SER A 79 -3.33 -4.20 -31.16
N GLN A 80 -3.13 -5.51 -31.28
CA GLN A 80 -3.09 -6.22 -32.56
C GLN A 80 -4.45 -6.86 -32.85
N GLN A 81 -4.92 -6.83 -34.10
CA GLN A 81 -6.20 -7.42 -34.46
C GLN A 81 -6.08 -8.93 -34.71
N GLN A 82 -7.16 -9.66 -34.45
CA GLN A 82 -7.21 -11.10 -34.73
C GLN A 82 -7.15 -11.33 -36.26
N GLY A 83 -6.13 -12.04 -36.72
CA GLY A 83 -5.90 -12.34 -38.14
C GLY A 83 -4.81 -11.48 -38.81
N GLU A 84 -4.25 -10.49 -38.10
CA GLU A 84 -3.05 -9.79 -38.54
C GLU A 84 -1.79 -10.64 -38.28
N PRO A 85 -0.76 -10.53 -39.13
CA PRO A 85 0.52 -11.21 -38.89
C PRO A 85 1.17 -10.71 -37.60
N ASP A 86 1.83 -11.61 -36.87
CA ASP A 86 2.53 -11.31 -35.61
C ASP A 86 3.55 -10.17 -35.80
N LEU A 87 3.49 -9.20 -34.89
CA LEU A 87 4.41 -8.06 -34.89
C LEU A 87 5.86 -8.55 -34.71
N THR A 88 6.71 -8.22 -35.68
CA THR A 88 8.14 -8.57 -35.62
C THR A 88 8.85 -7.78 -34.52
N GLU A 89 9.99 -8.29 -34.04
CA GLU A 89 10.78 -7.58 -33.03
C GLU A 89 11.23 -6.19 -33.50
N GLN A 90 11.54 -6.05 -34.80
CA GLN A 90 11.99 -4.79 -35.38
C GLN A 90 10.85 -3.75 -35.40
N GLU A 91 9.64 -4.16 -35.78
CA GLU A 91 8.46 -3.29 -35.75
C GLU A 91 8.10 -2.88 -34.32
N LYS A 92 8.20 -3.81 -33.37
CA LYS A 92 8.03 -3.50 -31.94
C LYS A 92 9.01 -2.41 -31.49
N VAL A 93 10.29 -2.55 -31.84
CA VAL A 93 11.32 -1.55 -31.49
C VAL A 93 11.01 -0.19 -32.10
N ALA A 94 10.53 -0.12 -33.34
CA ALA A 94 10.16 1.14 -33.98
C ALA A 94 9.02 1.85 -33.24
N ILE A 95 7.95 1.12 -32.90
CA ILE A 95 6.80 1.67 -32.16
C ILE A 95 7.22 2.11 -30.75
N LEU A 96 8.02 1.29 -30.06
CA LEU A 96 8.54 1.60 -28.74
C LEU A 96 9.43 2.84 -28.75
N GLY A 97 10.27 2.99 -29.78
CA GLY A 97 11.12 4.17 -29.97
C GLY A 97 10.31 5.45 -30.15
N GLN A 98 9.29 5.40 -31.01
CA GLN A 98 8.36 6.53 -31.17
C GLN A 98 7.71 6.92 -29.85
N LEU A 99 7.18 5.94 -29.11
CA LEU A 99 6.55 6.19 -27.80
C LEU A 99 7.54 6.76 -26.78
N TYR A 100 8.78 6.29 -26.77
CA TYR A 100 9.81 6.76 -25.86
C TYR A 100 10.17 8.24 -26.12
N HIS A 101 10.29 8.66 -27.38
CA HIS A 101 10.59 10.07 -27.69
C HIS A 101 9.38 11.00 -27.51
N GLU A 102 8.17 10.56 -27.82
CA GLU A 102 6.97 11.39 -27.68
C GLU A 102 6.48 11.48 -26.23
N LYS A 103 6.42 10.34 -25.53
CA LYS A 103 5.81 10.18 -24.20
C LYS A 103 6.64 9.24 -23.32
N PRO A 104 7.87 9.66 -22.94
CA PRO A 104 8.81 8.83 -22.18
C PRO A 104 8.27 8.38 -20.81
N LEU A 105 7.41 9.18 -20.16
CA LEU A 105 6.75 8.80 -18.90
C LEU A 105 5.76 7.65 -19.07
N VAL A 106 4.95 7.68 -20.14
CA VAL A 106 3.98 6.63 -20.44
C VAL A 106 4.70 5.34 -20.81
N PHE A 107 5.79 5.46 -21.55
CA PHE A 107 6.69 4.34 -21.83
C PHE A 107 7.18 3.69 -20.53
N LEU A 108 7.74 4.48 -19.62
CA LEU A 108 8.26 4.00 -18.35
C LEU A 108 7.17 3.34 -17.49
N GLU A 109 6.00 3.97 -17.40
CA GLU A 109 4.86 3.43 -16.64
C GLU A 109 4.43 2.04 -17.16
N ARG A 110 4.32 1.88 -18.49
CA ARG A 110 3.85 0.63 -19.11
C ARG A 110 4.89 -0.48 -19.09
N PHE A 111 6.15 -0.16 -19.35
CA PHE A 111 7.19 -1.16 -19.62
C PHE A 111 8.19 -1.36 -18.48
N ARG A 112 7.99 -0.70 -17.32
CA ARG A 112 8.87 -0.84 -16.14
C ARG A 112 9.22 -2.27 -15.74
N THR A 113 8.28 -3.21 -15.84
CA THR A 113 8.49 -4.62 -15.46
C THR A 113 9.46 -5.39 -16.35
N SER A 114 9.71 -4.89 -17.57
CA SER A 114 10.67 -5.46 -18.51
C SER A 114 12.01 -4.73 -18.53
N LEU A 115 12.10 -3.58 -17.85
CA LEU A 115 13.32 -2.80 -17.75
C LEU A 115 14.28 -3.37 -16.71
N ARG A 116 15.56 -3.11 -16.93
CA ARG A 116 16.67 -3.52 -16.07
C ARG A 116 17.38 -2.28 -15.57
N GLU A 117 18.17 -2.42 -14.51
CA GLU A 117 18.91 -1.32 -13.90
C GLU A 117 19.83 -0.60 -14.91
N GLU A 118 20.45 -1.36 -15.82
CA GLU A 118 21.30 -0.84 -16.90
C GLU A 118 20.57 0.15 -17.84
N HIS A 119 19.25 0.04 -17.98
CA HIS A 119 18.46 0.89 -18.86
C HIS A 119 18.05 2.22 -18.20
N LEU A 120 18.20 2.36 -16.88
CA LEU A 120 17.76 3.55 -16.15
C LEU A 120 18.53 4.81 -16.54
N ALA A 121 19.76 4.66 -17.03
CA ALA A 121 20.54 5.78 -17.56
C ALA A 121 19.81 6.51 -18.71
N CYS A 122 19.02 5.79 -19.52
CA CYS A 122 18.27 6.36 -20.64
C CYS A 122 17.20 7.36 -20.18
N PHE A 123 16.74 7.33 -18.93
CA PHE A 123 15.70 8.24 -18.42
C PHE A 123 16.29 9.47 -17.73
N GLY A 124 17.57 9.77 -17.93
CA GLY A 124 18.22 10.96 -17.38
C GLY A 124 17.49 12.27 -17.69
N HIS A 125 16.85 12.34 -18.87
CA HIS A 125 16.06 13.50 -19.30
C HIS A 125 14.76 13.72 -18.51
N LEU A 126 14.30 12.73 -17.74
CA LEU A 126 13.11 12.83 -16.87
C LEU A 126 13.45 13.14 -15.40
N ARG A 127 14.72 13.32 -15.08
CA ARG A 127 15.13 13.61 -13.70
C ARG A 127 14.43 14.86 -13.18
N GLY A 128 13.86 14.75 -11.97
CA GLY A 128 13.10 15.81 -11.33
C GLY A 128 11.58 15.62 -11.41
N ASP A 129 11.08 14.74 -12.27
CA ASP A 129 9.69 14.29 -12.18
C ASP A 129 9.58 13.16 -11.15
N HIS A 130 8.83 13.42 -10.08
CA HIS A 130 8.59 12.45 -9.00
C HIS A 130 7.98 11.13 -9.50
N ARG A 131 7.14 11.16 -10.55
CA ARG A 131 6.58 9.93 -11.13
C ARG A 131 7.66 9.12 -11.82
N ALA A 132 8.53 9.77 -12.60
CA ALA A 132 9.66 9.11 -13.24
C ALA A 132 10.61 8.51 -12.20
N ASP A 133 10.98 9.31 -11.20
CA ASP A 133 11.88 8.88 -10.12
C ASP A 133 11.29 7.68 -9.35
N PHE A 134 9.99 7.71 -9.07
CA PHE A 134 9.29 6.60 -8.43
C PHE A 134 9.37 5.30 -9.25
N TYR A 135 9.07 5.36 -10.55
CA TYR A 135 9.12 4.18 -11.41
C TYR A 135 10.56 3.70 -11.62
N CYS A 136 11.54 4.60 -11.78
CA CYS A 136 12.96 4.24 -11.83
C CYS A 136 13.41 3.50 -10.55
N ALA A 137 12.99 3.99 -9.37
CA ALA A 137 13.24 3.30 -8.11
C ALA A 137 12.50 1.97 -7.98
N GLU A 138 11.32 1.82 -8.59
CA GLU A 138 10.62 0.54 -8.69
C GLU A 138 11.43 -0.47 -9.52
N VAL A 139 11.92 -0.08 -10.70
CA VAL A 139 12.75 -0.93 -11.58
C VAL A 139 14.04 -1.36 -10.87
N ALA A 140 14.74 -0.43 -10.20
CA ALA A 140 15.94 -0.76 -9.43
C ALA A 140 15.66 -1.82 -8.34
N ARG A 141 14.49 -1.74 -7.68
CA ARG A 141 14.06 -2.72 -6.67
C ARG A 141 13.64 -4.06 -7.27
N GLN A 142 13.13 -4.10 -8.50
CA GLN A 142 12.71 -5.34 -9.18
C GLN A 142 13.91 -6.24 -9.50
N GLY A 143 15.07 -5.66 -9.84
CA GLY A 143 16.33 -6.40 -10.05
C GLY A 143 16.82 -7.12 -8.78
N SER A 144 16.54 -6.55 -7.61
CA SER A 144 16.67 -7.25 -6.33
C SER A 144 15.44 -8.14 -6.11
N ALA A 145 15.40 -9.30 -6.74
CA ALA A 145 14.29 -10.25 -6.63
C ALA A 145 13.82 -10.36 -5.17
N ARG A 146 12.55 -9.99 -4.90
CA ARG A 146 11.94 -10.14 -3.57
C ARG A 146 12.20 -11.57 -3.11
N PRO A 147 12.93 -11.78 -2.00
CA PRO A 147 13.26 -13.14 -1.62
C PRO A 147 11.94 -13.85 -1.32
N ARG A 148 11.77 -15.06 -1.88
CA ARG A 148 10.61 -15.95 -1.64
C ARG A 148 10.32 -16.13 -0.15
N THR A 149 11.30 -15.82 0.70
CA THR A 149 11.22 -15.73 2.16
C THR A 149 10.15 -14.77 2.67
N LEU A 150 9.74 -13.71 1.95
CA LEU A 150 8.73 -12.76 2.43
C LEU A 150 7.34 -13.39 2.58
N ARG A 151 6.92 -14.26 1.65
CA ARG A 151 5.62 -14.95 1.73
C ARG A 151 5.59 -15.92 2.91
N THR A 152 6.69 -16.65 3.11
CA THR A 152 6.87 -17.56 4.25
C THR A 152 6.93 -16.80 5.58
N ARG A 153 7.64 -15.66 5.63
CA ARG A 153 7.73 -14.79 6.81
C ARG A 153 6.36 -14.21 7.20
N LEU A 154 5.57 -13.75 6.22
CA LEU A 154 4.21 -13.28 6.49
C LEU A 154 3.30 -14.39 7.02
N ARG A 155 3.38 -15.59 6.45
CA ARG A 155 2.63 -16.75 6.95
C ARG A 155 3.06 -17.12 8.37
N ASN A 156 4.36 -17.17 8.63
CA ASN A 156 4.92 -17.47 9.95
C ASN A 156 4.52 -16.41 11.00
N ARG A 157 4.45 -15.12 10.62
CA ARG A 157 3.96 -14.04 11.49
C ARG A 157 2.50 -14.23 11.88
N ARG A 158 1.62 -14.58 10.93
CA ARG A 158 0.20 -14.84 11.23
C ARG A 158 0.04 -16.00 12.22
N TYR A 159 0.82 -17.07 12.05
CA TYR A 159 0.83 -18.19 13.00
C TYR A 159 1.37 -17.82 14.37
N ALA A 160 2.40 -16.97 14.47
CA ALA A 160 2.92 -16.48 15.74
C ALA A 160 1.87 -15.68 16.51
N ALA A 161 1.19 -14.74 15.84
CA ALA A 161 0.10 -13.96 16.43
C ALA A 161 -1.10 -14.83 16.87
N LEU A 162 -1.46 -15.84 16.07
CA LEU A 162 -2.49 -16.81 16.46
C LEU A 162 -2.09 -17.62 17.69
N ARG A 163 -0.80 -17.98 17.83
CA ARG A 163 -0.31 -18.70 19.00
C ARG A 163 -0.31 -17.84 20.25
N GLU A 164 0.09 -16.57 20.16
CA GLU A 164 -0.03 -15.61 21.27
C GLU A 164 -1.49 -15.48 21.72
N LEU A 165 -2.43 -15.27 20.79
CA LEU A 165 -3.85 -15.18 21.14
C LEU A 165 -4.36 -16.42 21.88
N ILE A 166 -3.96 -17.62 21.44
CA ILE A 166 -4.35 -18.87 22.09
C ILE A 166 -3.72 -18.97 23.48
N GLN A 167 -2.44 -18.61 23.62
CA GLN A 167 -1.69 -18.69 24.87
C GLN A 167 -2.13 -17.64 25.89
N ASP A 168 -2.52 -16.45 25.45
CA ASP A 168 -3.08 -15.41 26.33
C ASP A 168 -4.52 -15.73 26.76
N SER A 169 -5.19 -16.66 26.05
CA SER A 169 -6.55 -17.12 26.37
C SER A 169 -6.60 -18.37 27.26
N THR A 170 -5.45 -19.00 27.55
CA THR A 170 -5.43 -20.13 28.49
C THR A 170 -5.51 -19.58 29.91
N VAL A 171 -6.51 -20.05 30.66
CA VAL A 171 -6.66 -19.84 32.11
C VAL A 171 -5.32 -20.18 32.78
N ASP A 172 -4.84 -19.30 33.67
CA ASP A 172 -3.62 -19.58 34.40
C ASP A 172 -3.86 -20.75 35.36
N ASP A 173 -2.96 -21.73 35.37
CA ASP A 173 -3.06 -22.91 36.26
C ASP A 173 -2.75 -22.52 37.73
N ASN A 174 -3.18 -21.36 38.20
CA ASN A 174 -2.88 -20.85 39.53
C ASN A 174 -3.94 -21.31 40.55
N PRO A 175 -3.63 -22.32 41.38
CA PRO A 175 -4.61 -22.92 42.29
C PRO A 175 -5.02 -21.98 43.42
N ASP A 176 -4.26 -20.90 43.68
CA ASP A 176 -4.55 -19.94 44.75
C ASP A 176 -5.80 -19.08 44.44
N PHE A 177 -6.14 -18.94 43.15
CA PHE A 177 -7.32 -18.19 42.71
C PHE A 177 -8.50 -19.11 42.35
N ASP A 178 -8.29 -20.42 42.40
CA ASP A 178 -9.38 -21.40 42.28
C ASP A 178 -10.15 -21.50 43.60
N ASN A 179 -11.49 -21.54 43.53
CA ASN A 179 -12.38 -21.77 44.68
C ASN A 179 -12.36 -20.68 45.77
N LEU A 180 -12.05 -19.43 45.42
CA LEU A 180 -12.11 -18.29 46.36
C LEU A 180 -13.49 -18.11 47.01
N ASP A 181 -14.54 -18.45 46.29
CA ASP A 181 -15.92 -18.47 46.77
C ASP A 181 -16.13 -19.48 47.90
N ILE A 182 -15.49 -20.65 47.81
CA ILE A 182 -15.50 -21.67 48.86
C ILE A 182 -14.72 -21.19 50.07
N VAL A 183 -13.51 -20.66 49.88
CA VAL A 183 -12.66 -20.16 50.98
C VAL A 183 -13.34 -19.01 51.74
N ALA A 184 -13.95 -18.08 51.01
CA ALA A 184 -14.68 -16.96 51.61
C ALA A 184 -15.85 -17.46 52.47
N ARG A 185 -16.60 -18.45 51.98
CA ARG A 185 -17.71 -19.04 52.72
C ARG A 185 -17.24 -19.76 53.99
N ASP A 186 -16.19 -20.56 53.90
CA ASP A 186 -15.60 -21.26 55.05
C ASP A 186 -15.05 -20.28 56.10
N GLU A 187 -14.60 -19.09 55.68
CA GLU A 187 -14.18 -18.02 56.58
C GLU A 187 -15.37 -17.28 57.21
N GLU A 188 -16.42 -16.99 56.45
CA GLU A 188 -17.66 -16.38 56.95
C GLU A 188 -18.37 -17.29 57.98
N GLU A 189 -18.47 -18.59 57.71
CA GLU A 189 -19.07 -19.56 58.64
C GLU A 189 -18.27 -19.62 59.95
N ARG A 190 -16.94 -19.58 59.88
CA ARG A 190 -16.05 -19.52 61.04
C ARG A 190 -16.21 -18.24 61.85
N TYR A 191 -16.48 -17.11 61.19
CA TYR A 191 -16.77 -15.85 61.86
C TYR A 191 -18.12 -15.91 62.58
N PHE A 192 -19.16 -16.46 61.95
CA PHE A 192 -20.48 -16.64 62.54
C PHE A 192 -20.48 -17.57 63.76
N ASP A 193 -19.72 -18.66 63.71
CA ASP A 193 -19.59 -19.60 64.83
C ASP A 193 -18.77 -19.02 66.00
N ALA A 194 -17.91 -18.03 65.73
CA ALA A 194 -17.11 -17.34 66.75
C ALA A 194 -17.86 -16.18 67.43
N GLU A 195 -18.94 -15.66 66.83
CA GLU A 195 -19.87 -14.73 67.48
C GLU A 195 -20.90 -15.52 68.30
N GLU A 196 -20.46 -16.07 69.43
CA GLU A 196 -21.38 -16.61 70.44
C GLU A 196 -22.19 -15.46 71.06
N PRO A 197 -23.53 -15.53 71.15
CA PRO A 197 -24.32 -14.43 71.71
C PRO A 197 -23.95 -14.26 73.19
N GLU A 198 -23.52 -13.05 73.59
CA GLU A 198 -23.36 -12.72 75.00
C GLU A 198 -24.68 -13.01 75.74
N GLU A 199 -24.62 -13.94 76.70
CA GLU A 199 -25.76 -14.33 77.54
C GLU A 199 -26.22 -13.10 78.33
N ALA A 200 -27.37 -12.54 77.94
CA ALA A 200 -27.93 -11.39 78.62
C ALA A 200 -28.09 -11.71 80.12
N PRO A 201 -27.63 -10.83 81.04
CA PRO A 201 -27.71 -11.11 82.47
C PRO A 201 -29.17 -11.36 82.86
N SER A 202 -29.44 -12.57 83.32
CA SER A 202 -30.77 -12.98 83.78
C SER A 202 -31.20 -12.11 84.96
N PRO A 203 -32.42 -11.54 84.97
CA PRO A 203 -32.89 -10.76 86.11
C PRO A 203 -33.07 -11.68 87.32
N GLU A 204 -32.39 -11.36 88.41
CA GLU A 204 -32.57 -12.02 89.71
C GLU A 204 -34.05 -11.92 90.12
N LEU A 205 -34.69 -13.08 90.32
CA LEU A 205 -36.03 -13.17 90.90
C LEU A 205 -35.90 -13.12 92.42
N ASP A 206 -36.08 -11.93 92.99
CA ASP A 206 -36.30 -11.77 94.44
C ASP A 206 -37.65 -12.41 94.80
N GLY A 207 -37.59 -13.49 95.57
CA GLY A 207 -38.76 -14.16 96.16
C GLY A 207 -39.11 -13.56 97.52
N ASP A 208 -40.39 -13.22 97.69
CA ASP A 208 -41.04 -12.86 98.96
C ASP A 208 -41.84 -14.07 99.50
#